data_AF-A0A2G8SVL1-F1
#
_entry.id   AF-A0A2G8SVL1-F1
#
_cell.length_a   1.000
_cell.length_b   1.000
_cell.length_c   1.000
_cell.angle_alpha   90.00
_cell.angle_beta   90.00
_cell.angle_gamma   90.00
#
_symmetry.space_group_name_H-M   'P 1'
#
loop_
_entity.id
_entity.type
_entity.pdbx_description
1 polymer ?
#
loop_
_entity_poly.entity_id
_entity_poly.type
_entity_poly.pdbx_seq_one_letter_code
_entity_poly.pdbx_strand_id
1 'polypeptide(L)'
;MLGALRRLSGVEPSPAPDALVIAYADYGVTIRIRWWIKPPRRADALDIQDEVLCAVKAELTRNGIDLPYPTHQVLFHDQTEAMDGDRARQREGWPPPGQAGG
;
A
#
# COMPACT_ATOMS: atom_id res chain seq x y z
N MET A 1 -3.11 -5.53 13.12
CA MET A 1 -1.77 -6.02 12.74
C MET A 1 -0.89 -6.40 13.94
N LEU A 2 -0.41 -5.46 14.77
CA LEU A 2 0.45 -5.80 15.94
C LEU A 2 -0.23 -6.71 16.97
N GLY A 3 -1.54 -6.54 17.18
CA GLY A 3 -2.31 -7.45 18.02
C GLY A 3 -2.30 -8.90 17.52
N ALA A 4 -2.15 -9.13 16.21
CA ALA A 4 -2.04 -10.47 15.65
C ALA A 4 -0.68 -11.11 15.98
N LEU A 5 0.41 -10.36 15.83
CA LEU A 5 1.76 -10.83 16.16
C LEU A 5 1.89 -11.21 17.64
N ARG A 6 1.31 -10.40 18.54
CA ARG A 6 1.37 -10.66 20.00
C ARG A 6 0.64 -11.94 20.43
N ARG A 7 -0.18 -12.54 19.57
CA ARG A 7 -0.88 -13.81 19.83
C ARG A 7 -0.13 -15.04 19.33
N LEU A 8 0.93 -14.85 18.52
CA LEU A 8 1.73 -15.95 17.99
C LEU A 8 2.75 -16.39 19.03
N SER A 9 2.76 -17.69 19.38
CA SER A 9 3.65 -18.23 20.41
C SER A 9 5.14 -18.16 20.04
N GLY A 10 5.47 -18.12 18.75
CA GLY A 10 6.86 -17.99 18.30
C GLY A 10 7.38 -16.55 18.27
N VAL A 11 6.54 -15.55 18.56
CA VAL A 11 6.95 -14.14 18.62
C VAL A 11 7.24 -13.74 20.06
N GLU A 12 8.44 -13.23 20.29
CA GLU A 12 8.85 -12.75 21.61
C GLU A 12 8.05 -11.50 22.04
N PRO A 13 7.57 -11.45 23.30
CA PRO A 13 6.91 -10.27 23.83
C PRO A 13 7.91 -9.18 24.25
N SER A 14 9.18 -9.54 24.47
CA SER A 14 10.25 -8.65 24.88
C SER A 14 11.58 -9.08 24.24
N PRO A 15 12.08 -8.38 23.22
CA PRO A 15 11.59 -7.11 22.68
C PRO A 15 10.21 -7.24 21.99
N ALA A 16 9.34 -6.25 22.20
CA ALA A 16 7.99 -6.27 21.65
C ALA A 16 7.99 -5.97 20.13
N PRO A 17 7.11 -6.61 19.34
CA PRO A 17 6.99 -6.33 17.92
C PRO A 17 6.51 -4.89 17.66
N ASP A 18 6.97 -4.32 16.54
CA ASP A 18 6.60 -2.97 16.10
C ASP A 18 6.30 -2.89 14.60
N ALA A 19 5.69 -1.77 14.21
CA ALA A 19 5.30 -1.48 12.85
C ALA A 19 5.57 -0.02 12.52
N LEU A 20 6.17 0.24 11.36
CA LEU A 20 6.58 1.55 10.90
C LEU A 20 6.11 1.76 9.47
N VAL A 21 5.42 2.87 9.20
CA VAL A 21 5.21 3.33 7.81
C VAL A 21 6.55 3.81 7.29
N ILE A 22 7.02 3.23 6.19
CA ILE A 22 8.34 3.55 5.61
C ILE A 22 8.24 4.24 4.25
N ALA A 23 7.09 4.16 3.58
CA ALA A 23 6.84 4.89 2.34
C ALA A 23 5.34 5.05 2.05
N TYR A 24 5.01 6.13 1.36
CA TYR A 24 3.79 6.25 0.55
C TYR A 24 4.19 5.97 -0.89
N ALA A 25 3.93 4.75 -1.36
CA ALA A 25 4.30 4.29 -2.70
C ALA A 25 3.19 4.62 -3.72
N ASP A 26 3.51 4.42 -5.00
CA ASP A 26 2.65 4.81 -6.14
C ASP A 26 1.21 4.28 -6.05
N TYR A 27 1.03 3.09 -5.47
CA TYR A 27 -0.27 2.41 -5.35
C TYR A 27 -0.55 1.90 -3.93
N GLY A 28 0.14 2.39 -2.90
CA GLY A 28 -0.11 1.90 -1.53
C GLY A 28 0.78 2.47 -0.44
N VAL A 29 0.56 2.04 0.79
CA VAL A 29 1.39 2.40 1.95
C VAL A 29 2.30 1.23 2.30
N THR A 30 3.61 1.46 2.29
CA THR A 30 4.59 0.43 2.67
C THR A 30 4.81 0.47 4.17
N ILE A 31 4.46 -0.61 4.85
CA ILE A 31 4.63 -0.77 6.29
C ILE A 31 5.67 -1.87 6.56
N ARG A 32 6.69 -1.54 7.35
CA ARG A 32 7.67 -2.51 7.85
C ARG A 32 7.24 -3.01 9.22
N ILE A 33 7.18 -4.31 9.39
CA ILE A 33 6.90 -4.97 10.66
C ILE A 33 8.18 -5.62 11.16
N ARG A 34 8.49 -5.49 12.45
CA ARG A 34 9.63 -6.16 13.09
C ARG A 34 9.15 -7.01 14.25
N TRP A 35 9.76 -8.19 14.39
CA TRP A 35 9.50 -9.13 15.47
C TRP A 35 10.77 -9.92 15.79
N TRP A 36 10.77 -10.57 16.96
CA TRP A 36 11.88 -11.36 17.47
C TRP A 36 11.37 -12.79 17.76
N ILE A 37 12.26 -13.78 17.66
CA ILE A 37 11.95 -15.21 17.87
C ILE A 37 13.02 -15.88 18.74
N LYS A 38 12.68 -16.99 19.40
CA LYS A 38 13.63 -17.82 20.16
C LYS A 38 13.17 -19.29 20.21
N PRO A 39 14.05 -20.28 19.95
CA PRO A 39 15.45 -20.16 19.52
C PRO A 39 15.59 -19.70 18.06
N PRO A 40 16.72 -19.08 17.68
CA PRO A 40 16.92 -18.55 16.32
C PRO A 40 17.35 -19.65 15.32
N ARG A 41 16.61 -20.76 15.25
CA ARG A 41 16.86 -21.80 14.23
C ARG A 41 16.24 -21.33 12.92
N ARG A 42 16.90 -21.62 11.79
CA ARG A 42 16.42 -21.20 10.46
C ARG A 42 15.05 -21.79 10.10
N ALA A 43 14.78 -23.03 10.47
CA ALA A 43 13.48 -23.66 10.23
C ALA A 43 12.37 -22.93 10.99
N ASP A 44 12.54 -22.77 12.30
CA ASP A 44 11.62 -22.01 13.17
C ASP A 44 11.40 -20.58 12.66
N ALA A 45 12.43 -19.92 12.12
CA ALA A 45 12.29 -18.58 11.56
C ALA A 45 11.41 -18.51 10.31
N LEU A 46 11.48 -19.52 9.43
CA LEU A 46 10.65 -19.60 8.23
C LEU A 46 9.20 -19.92 8.60
N ASP A 47 8.99 -20.86 9.52
CA ASP A 47 7.65 -21.23 9.98
C ASP A 47 6.95 -20.03 10.64
N ILE A 48 7.65 -19.32 11.52
CA ILE A 48 7.10 -18.10 12.16
C ILE A 48 6.90 -16.96 11.16
N GLN A 49 7.74 -16.86 10.11
CA GLN A 49 7.51 -15.87 9.06
C GLN A 49 6.19 -16.13 8.33
N ASP A 50 5.89 -17.38 7.98
CA ASP A 50 4.63 -17.76 7.34
C ASP A 50 3.43 -17.46 8.26
N GLU A 51 3.51 -17.84 9.54
CA GLU A 51 2.47 -17.55 10.53
C GLU A 51 2.22 -16.04 10.68
N VAL A 52 3.28 -15.23 10.75
CA VAL A 52 3.19 -13.77 10.83
C VAL A 52 2.49 -13.21 9.59
N LEU A 53 2.90 -13.61 8.38
CA LEU A 53 2.30 -13.12 7.13
C LEU A 53 0.82 -13.50 7.03
N CYS A 54 0.47 -14.74 7.35
CA CYS A 54 -0.91 -15.20 7.37
C CYS A 54 -1.77 -14.46 8.40
N ALA A 55 -1.27 -14.31 9.63
CA ALA A 55 -1.99 -13.62 10.70
C ALA A 55 -2.18 -12.13 10.40
N VAL A 56 -1.17 -11.46 9.83
CA VAL A 56 -1.25 -10.06 9.40
C VAL A 56 -2.27 -9.90 8.28
N LYS A 57 -2.19 -10.72 7.22
CA LYS A 57 -3.14 -10.66 6.11
C LYS A 57 -4.58 -10.84 6.58
N ALA A 58 -4.83 -11.89 7.37
CA ALA A 58 -6.15 -12.17 7.90
C ALA A 58 -6.68 -11.02 8.78
N GLU A 59 -5.82 -10.42 9.60
CA GLU A 59 -6.19 -9.28 10.43
C GLU A 59 -6.51 -8.03 9.61
N LEU A 60 -5.72 -7.72 8.57
CA LEU A 60 -5.98 -6.58 7.69
C LEU A 60 -7.30 -6.75 6.94
N THR A 61 -7.54 -7.93 6.37
CA THR A 61 -8.79 -8.25 5.66
C THR A 61 -10.01 -8.14 6.59
N ARG A 62 -9.93 -8.63 7.83
CA ARG A 62 -11.03 -8.47 8.82
C ARG A 62 -11.34 -7.02 9.15
N ASN A 63 -10.36 -6.13 9.05
CA ASN A 63 -10.52 -4.68 9.29
C ASN A 63 -10.85 -3.92 7.99
N GLY A 64 -11.16 -4.60 6.88
CA GLY A 64 -11.51 -3.97 5.60
C GLY A 64 -10.32 -3.34 4.87
N ILE A 65 -9.08 -3.67 5.25
CA ILE A 65 -7.87 -3.22 4.58
C ILE A 65 -7.47 -4.31 3.59
N ASP A 66 -7.59 -4.01 2.30
CA ASP A 66 -7.18 -4.90 1.22
C ASP A 66 -5.73 -4.64 0.78
N LEU A 67 -5.12 -5.63 0.15
CA LEU A 67 -3.81 -5.49 -0.48
C LEU A 67 -3.98 -4.75 -1.80
N PRO A 68 -3.32 -3.59 -2.00
CA PRO A 68 -3.53 -2.81 -3.19
C PRO A 68 -2.96 -3.52 -4.42
N TYR A 69 -3.75 -3.52 -5.50
CA TYR A 69 -3.25 -3.78 -6.84
C TYR A 69 -2.71 -2.48 -7.45
N PRO A 70 -1.81 -2.55 -8.45
CA PRO A 70 -1.43 -1.38 -9.23
C PRO A 70 -2.68 -0.62 -9.70
N THR A 71 -2.76 0.66 -9.34
CA THR A 71 -3.90 1.52 -9.66
C THR A 71 -3.47 2.52 -10.72
N HIS A 72 -4.26 2.63 -11.78
CA HIS A 72 -4.04 3.56 -12.88
C HIS A 72 -5.28 4.42 -13.08
N GLN A 73 -5.08 5.73 -13.22
CA GLN A 73 -6.10 6.64 -13.73
C GLN A 73 -5.92 6.74 -15.25
N VAL A 74 -6.88 6.23 -16.01
CA VAL A 74 -6.91 6.37 -17.46
C VAL A 74 -7.87 7.49 -17.82
N LEU A 75 -7.34 8.55 -18.43
CA LEU A 75 -8.15 9.62 -19.00
C LEU A 75 -8.43 9.29 -20.47
N PHE A 76 -9.70 9.14 -20.81
CA PHE A 76 -10.12 8.91 -22.19
C PHE A 76 -10.43 10.26 -22.85
N HIS A 77 -9.85 10.47 -24.03
CA HIS A 77 -10.12 11.62 -24.89
C HIS A 77 -10.76 11.13 -26.18
N ASP A 78 -11.90 11.71 -26.55
CA ASP A 78 -12.48 11.52 -27.88
C ASP A 78 -11.89 12.60 -28.81
N GLN A 79 -11.00 12.17 -29.72
CA GLN A 79 -10.32 13.04 -30.69
C GLN A 79 -10.97 12.99 -32.08
N THR A 80 -12.22 12.53 -32.19
CA THR A 80 -12.90 12.42 -33.49
C THR A 80 -13.72 13.65 -33.88
N GLU A 81 -13.77 14.69 -33.04
CA GLU A 81 -14.53 15.91 -33.30
C GLU A 81 -13.84 16.85 -34.29
N ALA A 82 -14.64 17.60 -35.06
CA ALA A 82 -14.17 18.58 -36.07
C ALA A 82 -13.32 19.75 -35.49
N MET A 83 -13.26 19.87 -34.16
CA MET A 83 -12.52 20.88 -33.41
C MET A 83 -11.20 20.34 -32.83
N ASP A 84 -10.83 19.09 -33.14
CA ASP A 84 -9.57 18.50 -32.68
C ASP A 84 -8.37 19.34 -33.18
N GLY A 85 -7.52 19.75 -32.24
CA GLY A 85 -6.43 20.71 -32.46
C GLY A 85 -6.69 22.16 -32.02
N ASP A 86 -7.93 22.57 -31.75
CA ASP A 86 -8.23 23.92 -31.21
C ASP A 86 -8.17 23.95 -29.67
N ARG A 87 -6.96 24.12 -29.14
CA ARG A 87 -6.67 24.20 -27.68
C ARG A 87 -7.45 25.28 -26.94
N ALA A 88 -7.97 26.30 -27.63
CA ALA A 88 -8.72 27.38 -26.98
C ALA A 88 -10.15 26.97 -26.60
N ARG A 89 -10.66 25.88 -27.18
CA ARG A 89 -12.03 25.39 -26.99
C ARG A 89 -12.13 24.04 -26.29
N GLN A 90 -11.01 23.33 -26.14
CA GLN A 90 -10.95 22.06 -25.42
C GLN A 90 -11.19 22.26 -23.92
N ARG A 91 -12.13 21.49 -23.34
CA ARG A 91 -12.42 21.43 -21.90
C ARG A 91 -11.91 20.12 -21.30
N GLU A 92 -10.62 19.86 -21.46
CA GLU A 92 -9.97 18.64 -20.94
C GLU A 92 -9.50 18.80 -19.48
N GLY A 93 -10.14 19.70 -18.71
CA GLY A 93 -9.75 19.97 -17.32
C GLY A 93 -8.48 20.80 -17.15
N TRP A 94 -7.79 21.17 -18.24
CA TRP A 94 -6.67 22.10 -18.20
C TRP A 94 -7.17 23.55 -18.04
N PRO A 95 -6.54 24.36 -17.18
CA PRO A 95 -6.82 25.79 -17.16
C PRO A 95 -6.45 26.41 -18.52
N PRO A 96 -7.21 27.41 -18.99
CA PRO A 96 -6.90 28.06 -20.26
C PRO A 96 -5.49 28.66 -20.23
N PRO A 97 -4.77 28.68 -21.37
CA PRO A 97 -3.45 29.29 -21.44
C PRO A 97 -3.55 30.76 -20.98
N GLY A 98 -2.92 31.09 -19.85
CA GLY A 98 -2.95 32.43 -19.25
C GLY A 98 -3.48 32.52 -17.81
N GLN A 99 -3.96 31.43 -17.20
CA GLN A 99 -4.37 31.40 -15.78
C GLN A 99 -3.43 30.60 -14.85
N ALA A 100 -2.29 30.12 -15.35
CA ALA A 100 -1.24 29.55 -14.50
C ALA A 100 -0.27 30.67 -14.06
N GLY A 101 -0.69 31.46 -13.07
CA GLY A 101 0.12 32.51 -12.47
C GLY A 101 -0.45 32.96 -11.14
N GLY A 102 0.21 32.54 -10.05
CA GLY A 102 -0.10 32.86 -8.65
C GLY A 102 0.74 32.01 -7.72
#